data_AF-A0A9E9NJQ0-F1
#
_entry.id   AF-A0A9E9NJQ0-F1
#
_cell.length_a   1.000
_cell.length_b   1.000
_cell.length_c   1.000
_cell.angle_alpha   90.00
_cell.angle_beta   90.00
_cell.angle_gamma   90.00
#
_symmetry.space_group_name_H-M   'P 1'
#
loop_
_entity.id
_entity.type
_entity.pdbx_description
1 polymer ?
#
loop_
_entity_poly.entity_id
_entity_poly.type
_entity_poly.pdbx_seq_one_letter_code
_entity_poly.pdbx_strand_id
1 'polypeptide(L)'
;IRSSTVLLMATGIPLTVFYVFSRPVLILLGESPEIARAAAIFVYGLIPQIFAYAANFPIQKFLQAQSIMPSAYISSATLVLHLVLSYLVVYRFGLGLLGASLMLSLSWWIIVVAQFVYIVT
;
A
#
# COMPACT_ATOMS: atom_id res chain seq x y z
N ILE A 1 -9.08 -12.08 14.11
CA ILE A 1 -8.76 -11.73 12.70
C ILE A 1 -9.99 -11.23 11.94
N ARG A 2 -11.09 -12.01 11.87
CA ARG A 2 -12.25 -11.67 11.00
C ARG A 2 -12.93 -10.33 11.34
N SER A 3 -13.30 -10.10 12.60
CA SER A 3 -14.02 -8.86 12.99
C SER A 3 -13.16 -7.60 12.94
N SER A 4 -11.87 -7.69 13.32
CA SER A 4 -10.95 -6.56 13.28
C SER A 4 -10.56 -6.16 11.85
N THR A 5 -10.48 -7.13 10.93
CA THR A 5 -10.21 -6.84 9.50
C THR A 5 -11.35 -6.04 8.88
N VAL A 6 -12.61 -6.45 9.12
CA VAL A 6 -13.79 -5.75 8.58
C VAL A 6 -13.86 -4.30 9.09
N LEU A 7 -13.61 -4.08 10.39
CA LEU A 7 -13.59 -2.74 10.97
C LEU A 7 -12.48 -1.86 10.34
N LEU A 8 -11.27 -2.40 10.20
CA LEU A 8 -10.15 -1.65 9.61
C LEU A 8 -10.38 -1.35 8.13
N MET A 9 -10.99 -2.26 7.37
CA MET A 9 -11.38 -2.00 5.99
C MET A 9 -12.39 -0.85 5.90
N ALA A 10 -13.35 -0.80 6.82
CA ALA A 10 -14.30 0.31 6.89
C ALA A 10 -13.59 1.64 7.19
N THR A 11 -12.55 1.65 8.05
CA THR A 11 -11.73 2.87 8.27
C THR A 11 -10.91 3.28 7.05
N GLY A 12 -10.71 2.40 6.06
CA GLY A 12 -10.08 2.74 4.79
C GLY A 12 -10.94 3.66 3.91
N ILE A 13 -12.27 3.66 4.11
CA ILE A 13 -13.21 4.50 3.35
C ILE A 13 -12.96 6.00 3.58
N PRO A 14 -12.97 6.53 4.83
CA PRO A 14 -12.69 7.95 5.05
C PRO A 14 -11.29 8.35 4.59
N LEU A 15 -10.29 7.47 4.76
CA LEU A 15 -8.93 7.73 4.25
C LEU A 15 -8.88 7.83 2.72
N THR A 16 -9.66 7.00 2.03
CA THR A 16 -9.80 7.08 0.57
C THR A 16 -10.38 8.42 0.12
N VAL A 17 -11.39 8.94 0.85
CA VAL A 17 -11.95 10.26 0.58
C VAL A 17 -10.86 11.34 0.69
N PHE A 18 -10.06 11.33 1.76
CA PHE A 18 -8.92 12.26 1.87
C PHE A 18 -7.92 12.13 0.72
N TYR A 19 -7.62 10.90 0.27
CA TYR A 19 -6.69 10.66 -0.84
C TYR A 19 -7.23 11.19 -2.17
N VAL A 20 -8.53 11.03 -2.43
CA VAL A 20 -9.21 11.57 -3.62
C VAL A 20 -9.13 13.10 -3.64
N PHE A 21 -9.30 13.75 -2.47
CA PHE A 21 -9.20 15.21 -2.31
C PHE A 21 -7.78 15.71 -1.99
N SER A 22 -6.74 14.89 -2.17
CA SER A 22 -5.36 15.27 -1.83
C SER A 22 -4.88 16.54 -2.55
N ARG A 23 -5.20 16.71 -3.84
CA ARG A 23 -4.80 17.91 -4.60
C ARG A 23 -5.34 19.22 -3.99
N PRO A 24 -6.66 19.42 -3.83
CA PRO A 24 -7.18 20.66 -3.25
C PRO A 24 -6.72 20.87 -1.80
N VAL A 25 -6.57 19.79 -1.02
CA VAL A 25 -6.01 19.86 0.34
C VAL A 25 -4.58 20.40 0.32
N LEU A 26 -3.72 19.90 -0.57
CA LEU A 26 -2.33 20.37 -0.68
C LEU A 26 -2.24 21.83 -1.13
N ILE A 27 -3.09 22.26 -2.08
CA ILE A 27 -3.16 23.66 -2.49
C ILE A 27 -3.57 24.55 -1.31
N LEU A 28 -4.55 24.12 -0.49
CA LEU A 28 -4.97 24.83 0.71
C LEU A 28 -3.84 24.96 1.74
N LEU A 29 -2.95 23.96 1.80
CA LEU A 29 -1.77 23.96 2.67
C LEU A 29 -0.60 24.82 2.14
N GLY A 30 -0.77 25.46 0.98
CA GLY A 30 0.21 26.38 0.40
C GLY A 30 1.13 25.77 -0.66
N GLU A 31 0.90 24.51 -1.07
CA GLU A 31 1.67 23.90 -2.14
C GLU A 31 1.34 24.51 -3.51
N SER A 32 2.35 24.61 -4.37
CA SER A 32 2.14 25.06 -5.74
C SER A 32 1.20 24.10 -6.49
N PRO A 33 0.39 24.59 -7.45
CA PRO A 33 -0.53 23.74 -8.21
C PRO A 33 0.15 22.55 -8.92
N GLU A 34 1.42 22.70 -9.27
CA GLU A 34 2.23 21.68 -9.95
C GLU A 34 2.68 20.58 -8.99
N ILE A 35 3.21 20.96 -7.82
CA ILE A 35 3.60 20.01 -6.75
C ILE A 35 2.36 19.26 -6.24
N ALA A 36 1.27 19.99 -5.96
CA ALA A 36 0.02 19.38 -5.51
C ALA A 36 -0.55 18.39 -6.52
N ARG A 37 -0.42 18.68 -7.83
CA ARG A 37 -0.84 17.75 -8.90
C ARG A 37 0.03 16.50 -8.92
N ALA A 38 1.35 16.64 -8.86
CA ALA A 38 2.28 15.51 -8.86
C ALA A 38 2.06 14.60 -7.64
N ALA A 39 1.94 15.18 -6.45
CA ALA A 39 1.64 14.46 -5.21
C ALA A 39 0.30 13.73 -5.27
N ALA A 40 -0.75 14.37 -5.79
CA ALA A 40 -2.06 13.72 -5.93
C ALA A 40 -2.02 12.51 -6.86
N ILE A 41 -1.31 12.59 -8.00
CA ILE A 41 -1.12 11.44 -8.91
C ILE A 41 -0.49 10.25 -8.17
N PHE A 42 0.55 10.51 -7.36
CA PHE A 42 1.17 9.48 -6.54
C PHE A 42 0.18 8.91 -5.51
N VAL A 43 -0.51 9.78 -4.76
CA VAL A 43 -1.49 9.41 -3.72
C VAL A 43 -2.64 8.57 -4.28
N TYR A 44 -3.12 8.84 -5.50
CA TYR A 44 -4.18 8.05 -6.12
C TYR A 44 -3.77 6.58 -6.31
N GLY A 45 -2.52 6.32 -6.71
CA GLY A 45 -2.02 4.95 -6.80
C GLY A 45 -1.80 4.26 -5.44
N LEU A 46 -1.84 5.00 -4.33
CA LEU A 46 -1.79 4.46 -2.96
C LEU A 46 -3.16 4.09 -2.40
N ILE A 47 -4.28 4.39 -3.08
CA ILE A 47 -5.62 4.04 -2.58
C ILE A 47 -5.75 2.52 -2.29
N PRO A 48 -5.28 1.60 -3.16
CA PRO A 48 -5.33 0.17 -2.85
C PRO A 48 -4.48 -0.23 -1.64
N GLN A 49 -3.38 0.49 -1.37
CA GLN A 49 -2.50 0.25 -0.23
C GLN A 49 -3.21 0.47 1.11
N ILE A 50 -4.14 1.44 1.20
CA ILE A 50 -4.91 1.71 2.42
C ILE A 50 -5.59 0.42 2.92
N PHE A 51 -6.23 -0.30 2.01
CA PHE A 51 -6.92 -1.55 2.30
C PHE A 51 -5.95 -2.70 2.55
N ALA A 52 -4.82 -2.73 1.85
CA ALA A 52 -3.75 -3.69 2.13
C ALA A 52 -3.23 -3.53 3.57
N TYR A 53 -3.03 -2.30 4.06
CA TYR A 53 -2.65 -2.05 5.45
C TYR A 53 -3.72 -2.50 6.45
N ALA A 54 -4.98 -2.21 6.16
CA ALA A 54 -6.09 -2.66 6.98
C ALA A 54 -6.14 -4.20 7.12
N ALA A 55 -5.90 -4.94 6.03
CA ALA A 55 -5.77 -6.40 6.05
C ALA A 55 -4.50 -6.87 6.78
N ASN A 56 -3.37 -6.23 6.49
CA ASN A 56 -2.07 -6.62 7.02
C ASN A 56 -2.01 -6.48 8.53
N PHE A 57 -2.63 -5.46 9.11
CA PHE A 57 -2.53 -5.18 10.54
C PHE A 57 -2.89 -6.37 11.45
N PRO A 58 -4.08 -7.00 11.35
CA PRO A 58 -4.41 -8.17 12.17
C PRO A 58 -3.56 -9.41 11.83
N ILE A 59 -3.19 -9.60 10.56
CA ILE A 59 -2.31 -10.69 10.11
C ILE A 59 -0.94 -10.58 10.77
N GLN A 60 -0.35 -9.38 10.73
CA GLN A 60 0.98 -9.14 11.27
C GLN A 60 1.00 -9.32 12.79
N LYS A 61 -0.04 -8.87 13.51
CA LYS A 61 -0.18 -9.09 14.95
C LYS A 61 -0.28 -10.59 15.29
N PHE A 62 -1.01 -11.35 14.49
CA PHE A 62 -1.13 -12.81 14.67
C PHE A 62 0.20 -13.53 14.45
N LEU A 63 0.95 -13.17 13.40
CA LEU A 63 2.25 -13.76 13.13
C LEU A 63 3.28 -13.37 14.20
N GLN A 64 3.37 -12.08 14.56
CA GLN A 64 4.30 -11.61 15.61
C GLN A 64 4.12 -12.31 16.96
N ALA A 65 2.88 -12.66 17.32
CA ALA A 65 2.60 -13.39 18.56
C ALA A 65 3.18 -14.83 18.56
N GLN A 66 3.45 -15.39 17.38
CA GLN A 66 4.03 -16.73 17.21
C GLN A 66 5.51 -16.68 16.86
N SER A 67 5.86 -15.90 15.83
CA SER A 67 7.22 -15.66 15.36
C SER A 67 7.24 -14.53 14.34
N ILE A 68 8.28 -13.70 14.39
CA ILE A 68 8.49 -12.64 13.39
C ILE A 68 9.09 -13.18 12.07
N MET A 69 9.63 -14.40 12.06
CA MET A 69 10.40 -14.94 10.94
C MET A 69 9.60 -15.08 9.64
N PRO A 70 8.34 -15.59 9.64
CA PRO A 70 7.56 -15.69 8.41
C PRO A 70 7.34 -14.33 7.73
N SER A 71 6.95 -13.31 8.52
CA SER A 71 6.80 -11.94 8.02
C SER A 71 8.11 -11.37 7.49
N ALA A 72 9.25 -11.65 8.14
CA ALA A 72 10.56 -11.18 7.71
C ALA A 72 10.97 -11.76 6.34
N TYR A 73 10.83 -13.07 6.14
CA TYR A 73 11.13 -13.72 4.85
C TYR A 73 10.20 -13.24 3.74
N ILE A 74 8.88 -13.20 3.99
CA ILE A 74 7.90 -12.73 3.00
C ILE A 74 8.15 -11.27 2.61
N SER A 75 8.43 -10.40 3.59
CA SER A 75 8.71 -8.98 3.31
C SER A 75 10.01 -8.80 2.55
N SER A 76 11.05 -9.58 2.87
CA SER A 76 12.34 -9.53 2.16
C SER A 76 12.21 -9.97 0.71
N ALA A 77 11.49 -11.07 0.45
CA ALA A 77 11.21 -11.53 -0.91
C ALA A 77 10.37 -10.50 -1.69
N THR A 78 9.36 -9.91 -1.04
CA THR A 78 8.53 -8.87 -1.65
C THR A 78 9.34 -7.62 -1.96
N LEU A 79 10.31 -7.23 -1.12
CA LEU A 79 11.17 -6.09 -1.38
C LEU A 79 11.99 -6.28 -2.66
N VAL A 80 12.57 -7.47 -2.87
CA VAL A 80 13.31 -7.78 -4.11
C VAL A 80 12.38 -7.67 -5.32
N LEU A 81 11.18 -8.25 -5.24
CA LEU A 81 10.18 -8.17 -6.29
C LEU A 81 9.74 -6.72 -6.55
N HIS A 82 9.54 -5.93 -5.50
CA HIS A 82 9.19 -4.52 -5.59
C HIS A 82 10.25 -3.73 -6.36
N LEU A 83 11.54 -3.94 -6.07
CA LEU A 83 12.63 -3.25 -6.77
C LEU A 83 12.61 -3.57 -8.28
N VAL A 84 12.44 -4.84 -8.64
CA VAL A 84 12.39 -5.28 -10.04
C VAL A 84 11.17 -4.70 -10.74
N LEU A 85 9.97 -4.85 -10.16
CA LEU A 85 8.73 -4.37 -10.76
C LEU A 85 8.69 -2.84 -10.87
N SER A 86 9.11 -2.13 -9.82
CA SER A 86 9.19 -0.67 -9.83
C SER A 86 10.18 -0.18 -10.88
N TYR A 87 11.33 -0.86 -11.05
CA TYR A 87 12.27 -0.52 -12.11
C TYR A 87 11.62 -0.64 -13.50
N LEU A 88 10.96 -1.76 -13.77
CA LEU A 88 10.30 -2.00 -15.05
C LEU A 88 9.18 -0.97 -15.30
N VAL A 89 8.29 -0.78 -14.33
CA VAL A 89 7.12 0.08 -14.48
C VAL A 89 7.50 1.55 -14.61
N VAL A 90 8.46 2.03 -13.83
CA VAL A 90 8.84 3.45 -13.84
C VAL A 90 9.77 3.76 -15.00
N TYR A 91 10.84 2.97 -15.20
CA TYR A 91 11.89 3.32 -16.15
C TYR A 91 11.76 2.66 -17.52
N ARG A 92 11.17 1.45 -17.61
CA ARG A 92 11.01 0.76 -18.90
C ARG A 92 9.67 1.06 -19.56
N PHE A 93 8.60 1.16 -18.76
CA PHE A 93 7.25 1.40 -19.28
C PHE A 93 6.81 2.86 -19.15
N GLY A 94 7.51 3.68 -18.35
CA GLY A 94 7.26 5.13 -18.28
C GLY A 94 5.97 5.52 -17.56
N LEU A 95 5.44 4.70 -16.66
CA LEU A 95 4.18 4.99 -15.94
C LEU A 95 4.32 6.09 -14.86
N GLY A 96 5.54 6.60 -14.65
CA GLY A 96 5.81 7.74 -13.77
C GLY A 96 5.34 7.53 -12.32
N LEU A 97 4.87 8.61 -11.68
CA LEU A 97 4.46 8.62 -10.27
C LEU A 97 3.30 7.67 -9.97
N LEU A 98 2.33 7.57 -10.88
CA LEU A 98 1.20 6.65 -10.72
C LEU A 98 1.67 5.20 -10.75
N GLY A 99 2.55 4.86 -11.69
CA GLY A 99 3.16 3.53 -11.76
C GLY A 99 3.94 3.17 -10.49
N ALA A 100 4.73 4.12 -9.98
CA ALA A 100 5.51 3.94 -8.76
C ALA A 100 4.62 3.62 -7.54
N SER A 101 3.56 4.40 -7.32
CA SER A 101 2.65 4.16 -6.19
C SER A 101 1.79 2.90 -6.36
N LEU A 102 1.38 2.57 -7.59
CA LEU A 102 0.68 1.31 -7.86
C LEU A 102 1.56 0.08 -7.60
N MET A 103 2.85 0.11 -7.94
CA MET A 103 3.78 -0.99 -7.62
C MET A 103 4.00 -1.13 -6.12
N LEU A 104 4.05 -0.02 -5.39
CA LEU A 104 4.07 -0.05 -3.94
C LEU A 104 2.79 -0.66 -3.36
N SER A 105 1.61 -0.24 -3.85
CA SER A 105 0.32 -0.84 -3.47
C SER A 105 0.24 -2.33 -3.75
N LEU A 106 0.71 -2.77 -4.92
CA LEU A 106 0.78 -4.18 -5.29
C LEU A 106 1.67 -4.97 -4.32
N SER A 107 2.81 -4.41 -3.93
CA SER A 107 3.75 -5.06 -3.00
C SER A 107 3.10 -5.34 -1.64
N TRP A 108 2.31 -4.40 -1.12
CA TRP A 108 1.56 -4.63 0.12
C TRP A 108 0.51 -5.73 -0.01
N TRP A 109 -0.19 -5.79 -1.16
CA TRP A 109 -1.13 -6.89 -1.41
C TRP A 109 -0.44 -8.24 -1.52
N ILE A 110 0.75 -8.30 -2.13
CA ILE A 110 1.56 -9.52 -2.17
C ILE A 110 1.91 -9.99 -0.75
N ILE A 111 2.33 -9.07 0.14
CA ILE A 111 2.59 -9.39 1.56
C ILE A 111 1.33 -9.93 2.24
N VAL A 112 0.18 -9.26 2.07
CA VAL A 112 -1.09 -9.67 2.66
C VAL A 112 -1.46 -11.09 2.22
N VAL A 113 -1.42 -11.36 0.91
CA VAL A 113 -1.78 -12.67 0.36
C VAL A 113 -0.80 -13.74 0.81
N ALA A 114 0.51 -13.50 0.73
CA ALA A 114 1.53 -14.47 1.12
C ALA A 114 1.45 -14.82 2.61
N GLN A 115 1.28 -13.83 3.48
CA GLN A 115 1.11 -14.08 4.92
C GLN A 115 -0.21 -14.79 5.22
N PHE A 116 -1.31 -14.45 4.52
CA PHE A 116 -2.58 -15.14 4.68
C PHE A 116 -2.46 -16.61 4.27
N VAL A 117 -1.85 -16.89 3.11
CA VAL A 117 -1.58 -18.26 2.63
C VAL A 117 -0.77 -19.02 3.67
N TYR A 118 0.33 -18.45 4.18
CA TYR A 118 1.15 -19.09 5.23
C TYR A 118 0.35 -19.43 6.50
N ILE A 119 -0.62 -18.61 6.89
CA ILE A 119 -1.44 -18.85 8.08
C ILE A 119 -2.42 -20.02 7.88
N VAL A 120 -2.92 -20.21 6.67
CA VAL A 120 -3.97 -21.21 6.38
C VAL A 120 -3.43 -22.56 5.89
N THR A 121 -2.12 -22.66 5.65
CA THR A 121 -1.40 -23.89 5.28
C THR A 121 -0.59 -24.43 6.43
#